data_AF-A0A4V6PM19-F1
#
_entry.id   AF-A0A4V6PM19-F1
#
_cell.length_a   1.000
_cell.length_b   1.000
_cell.length_c   1.000
_cell.angle_alpha   90.00
_cell.angle_beta   90.00
_cell.angle_gamma   90.00
#
_symmetry.space_group_name_H-M   'P 1'
#
loop_
_entity.id
_entity.type
_entity.pdbx_description
1 polymer ?
#
loop_
_entity_poly.entity_id
_entity_poly.type
_entity_poly.pdbx_seq_one_letter_code
_entity_poly.pdbx_strand_id
1 'polypeptide(L)'
;MKYVTLAAAALIAAAGALQAQQLEQWGTAGGWDVMIDPSLGDGCLIQAAYNDGSLVRIGFDRNEGSGYITAFNEAWGDIEEGATYDISFDLDGQQYDGVAKGIYLNDVPGADIYFDNPDFLFDIAEKYTLTLYHDGGEVMAIDLGGTYVGLEAVIACQDEMG
;
A
#
# COMPACT_ATOMS: atom_id res chain seq x y z
N MET A 1 35.77 33.21 -46.16
CA MET A 1 36.26 32.49 -44.95
C MET A 1 35.89 33.36 -43.76
N LYS A 2 35.10 32.97 -42.76
CA LYS A 2 34.59 31.68 -42.29
C LYS A 2 33.23 31.94 -41.62
N TYR A 3 32.29 31.02 -41.82
CA TYR A 3 30.99 30.97 -41.17
C TYR A 3 31.18 30.60 -39.69
N VAL A 4 30.44 31.27 -38.79
CA VAL A 4 30.24 30.77 -37.42
C VAL A 4 28.73 30.61 -37.24
N THR A 5 28.27 29.39 -37.46
CA THR A 5 26.91 28.92 -37.20
C THR A 5 26.75 28.75 -35.69
N LEU A 6 25.83 29.50 -35.08
CA LEU A 6 25.36 29.21 -33.72
C LEU A 6 24.48 27.97 -33.78
N ALA A 7 24.94 26.87 -33.17
CA ALA A 7 24.11 25.69 -32.92
C ALA A 7 23.29 25.93 -31.65
N ALA A 8 21.97 26.04 -31.79
CA ALA A 8 21.04 26.01 -30.66
C ALA A 8 20.86 24.56 -30.21
N ALA A 9 21.40 24.21 -29.04
CA ALA A 9 21.15 22.93 -28.39
C ALA A 9 19.78 22.96 -27.73
N ALA A 10 18.81 22.24 -28.29
CA ALA A 10 17.52 21.99 -27.64
C ALA A 10 17.73 20.99 -26.50
N LEU A 11 17.67 21.47 -25.26
CA LEU A 11 17.55 20.62 -24.07
C LEU A 11 16.16 20.00 -24.07
N ILE A 12 16.08 18.73 -24.48
CA ILE A 12 14.88 17.91 -24.28
C ILE A 12 14.89 17.53 -22.80
N ALA A 13 14.08 18.23 -22.00
CA ALA A 13 13.77 17.81 -20.65
C ALA A 13 12.96 16.50 -20.75
N ALA A 14 13.61 15.38 -20.48
CA ALA A 14 12.91 14.13 -20.21
C ALA A 14 12.17 14.31 -18.88
N ALA A 15 10.91 14.76 -18.94
CA ALA A 15 9.99 14.57 -17.84
C ALA A 15 9.79 13.05 -17.73
N GLY A 16 10.48 12.43 -16.77
CA GLY A 16 10.16 11.06 -16.39
C GLY A 16 8.69 11.04 -15.99
N ALA A 17 7.88 10.25 -16.69
CA ALA A 17 6.55 9.96 -16.19
C ALA A 17 6.74 9.20 -14.88
N LEU A 18 6.50 9.88 -13.75
CA LEU A 18 6.19 9.21 -12.50
C LEU A 18 5.03 8.27 -12.83
N GLN A 19 5.30 6.97 -12.90
CA GLN A 19 4.22 5.99 -12.96
C GLN A 19 3.54 6.02 -11.59
N ALA A 20 2.55 6.89 -11.45
CA ALA A 20 1.58 6.73 -10.39
C ALA A 20 1.02 5.30 -10.52
N GLN A 21 1.09 4.52 -9.44
CA GLN A 21 0.50 3.19 -9.41
C GLN A 21 -0.98 3.33 -9.75
N GLN A 22 -1.34 2.91 -10.96
CA GLN A 22 -2.65 3.18 -11.53
C GLN A 22 -3.59 2.05 -11.12
N LEU A 23 -4.24 2.25 -9.97
CA LEU A 23 -5.30 1.36 -9.53
C LEU A 23 -6.57 1.60 -10.36
N GLU A 24 -7.28 0.53 -10.66
CA GLU A 24 -8.58 0.57 -11.32
C GLU A 24 -9.70 0.47 -10.27
N GLN A 25 -10.71 1.33 -10.35
CA GLN A 25 -11.83 1.27 -9.40
C GLN A 25 -12.75 0.10 -9.75
N TRP A 26 -13.02 -0.77 -8.78
CA TRP A 26 -14.04 -1.82 -8.89
C TRP A 26 -15.35 -1.40 -8.18
N GLY A 27 -15.26 -0.86 -6.97
CA GLY A 27 -16.44 -0.51 -6.17
C GLY A 27 -16.11 0.17 -4.84
N THR A 28 -17.08 0.14 -3.92
CA THR A 28 -16.92 0.60 -2.53
C THR A 28 -17.69 -0.33 -1.60
N ALA A 29 -17.17 -0.62 -0.42
CA ALA A 29 -17.80 -1.51 0.55
C ALA A 29 -17.28 -1.22 1.98
N GLY A 30 -18.17 -1.21 2.97
CA GLY A 30 -17.76 -1.05 4.37
C GLY A 30 -17.06 0.29 4.72
N GLY A 31 -17.16 1.31 3.85
CA GLY A 31 -16.42 2.57 4.01
C GLY A 31 -15.05 2.59 3.31
N TRP A 32 -14.70 1.50 2.61
CA TRP A 32 -13.47 1.37 1.84
C TRP A 32 -13.72 1.50 0.33
N ASP A 33 -12.73 2.02 -0.38
CA ASP A 33 -12.65 1.86 -1.83
C ASP A 33 -12.20 0.44 -2.16
N VAL A 34 -12.84 -0.21 -3.13
CA VAL A 34 -12.43 -1.52 -3.63
C VAL A 34 -11.81 -1.32 -5.00
N MET A 35 -10.56 -1.72 -5.14
CA MET A 35 -9.71 -1.43 -6.29
C MET A 35 -9.07 -2.72 -6.84
N ILE A 36 -8.66 -2.67 -8.09
CA ILE A 36 -7.83 -3.68 -8.74
C ILE A 36 -6.45 -3.08 -8.97
N ASP A 37 -5.41 -3.86 -8.68
CA ASP A 37 -4.03 -3.53 -9.01
C ASP A 37 -3.52 -4.42 -10.15
N PRO A 38 -3.46 -3.90 -11.40
CA PRO A 38 -2.93 -4.65 -12.53
C PRO A 38 -1.47 -5.07 -12.37
N SER A 39 -0.68 -4.35 -11.56
CA SER A 39 0.72 -4.70 -11.31
C SER A 39 0.88 -5.93 -10.41
N LEU A 40 -0.13 -6.24 -9.60
CA LEU A 40 -0.17 -7.39 -8.69
C LEU A 40 -0.97 -8.58 -9.27
N GLY A 41 -0.95 -8.71 -10.60
CA GLY A 41 -1.63 -9.78 -11.32
C GLY A 41 -3.15 -9.63 -11.30
N ASP A 42 -3.65 -8.40 -11.42
CA ASP A 42 -5.06 -8.03 -11.22
C ASP A 42 -5.55 -8.42 -9.83
N GLY A 43 -4.70 -8.21 -8.81
CA GLY A 43 -5.05 -8.43 -7.41
C GLY A 43 -5.99 -7.34 -6.91
N CYS A 44 -7.10 -7.75 -6.28
CA CYS A 44 -8.05 -6.84 -5.67
C CYS A 44 -7.62 -6.46 -4.25
N LEU A 45 -7.95 -5.23 -3.87
CA LEU A 45 -7.65 -4.65 -2.56
C LEU A 45 -8.77 -3.72 -2.09
N ILE A 46 -8.79 -3.46 -0.78
CA ILE A 46 -9.44 -2.30 -0.20
C ILE A 46 -8.42 -1.19 0.07
N GLN A 47 -8.83 0.06 -0.09
CA GLN A 47 -8.02 1.24 0.21
C GLN A 47 -8.83 2.27 1.03
N ALA A 48 -8.17 2.89 2.00
CA ALA A 48 -8.69 4.05 2.72
C ALA A 48 -7.57 5.06 3.01
N ALA A 49 -7.95 6.33 3.04
CA ALA A 49 -7.10 7.43 3.48
C ALA A 49 -7.64 8.02 4.79
N TYR A 50 -6.73 8.38 5.69
CA TYR A 50 -7.04 8.85 7.03
C TYR A 50 -6.57 10.28 7.27
N ASN A 51 -7.11 10.93 8.30
CA ASN A 51 -6.86 12.34 8.59
C ASN A 51 -5.42 12.64 9.07
N ASP A 52 -4.71 11.62 9.53
CA ASP A 52 -3.30 11.69 9.93
C ASP A 52 -2.33 11.63 8.74
N GLY A 53 -2.86 11.52 7.51
CA GLY A 53 -2.08 11.37 6.29
C GLY A 53 -1.80 9.91 5.92
N SER A 54 -2.29 8.94 6.70
CA SER A 54 -2.14 7.53 6.38
C SER A 54 -2.94 7.16 5.13
N LEU A 55 -2.35 6.39 4.24
CA LEU A 55 -3.06 5.65 3.20
C LEU A 55 -2.77 4.17 3.38
N VAL A 56 -3.83 3.38 3.52
CA VAL A 56 -3.72 1.95 3.84
C VAL A 56 -4.37 1.15 2.73
N ARG A 57 -3.69 0.07 2.34
CA ARG A 57 -4.17 -0.92 1.38
C ARG A 57 -4.13 -2.30 2.01
N ILE A 58 -5.18 -3.07 1.82
CA ILE A 58 -5.27 -4.46 2.27
C ILE A 58 -5.82 -5.28 1.12
N GLY A 59 -5.09 -6.30 0.67
CA GLY A 59 -5.49 -7.02 -0.52
C GLY A 59 -4.64 -8.25 -0.76
N PHE A 60 -4.67 -8.70 -2.01
CA PHE A 60 -3.94 -9.88 -2.47
C PHE A 60 -2.99 -9.52 -3.60
N ASP A 61 -1.77 -10.02 -3.51
CA ASP A 61 -0.87 -10.10 -4.65
C ASP A 61 -1.01 -11.48 -5.29
N ARG A 62 -1.59 -11.52 -6.50
CA ARG A 62 -1.81 -12.76 -7.24
C ARG A 62 -0.53 -13.29 -7.89
N ASN A 63 0.50 -12.46 -8.06
CA ASN A 63 1.80 -12.90 -8.57
C ASN A 63 2.53 -13.74 -7.51
N GLU A 64 2.45 -13.32 -6.25
CA GLU A 64 3.12 -13.98 -5.11
C GLU A 64 2.20 -14.97 -4.38
N GLY A 65 0.89 -14.96 -4.66
CA GLY A 65 -0.10 -15.82 -4.02
C GLY A 65 -0.27 -15.54 -2.53
N SER A 66 -0.12 -14.27 -2.13
CA SER A 66 -0.07 -13.84 -0.73
C SER A 66 -1.02 -12.67 -0.47
N GLY A 67 -1.46 -12.53 0.77
CA GLY A 67 -2.12 -11.32 1.24
C GLY A 67 -1.08 -10.25 1.61
N TYR A 68 -1.49 -8.98 1.57
CA TYR A 68 -0.62 -7.89 2.00
C TYR A 68 -1.39 -6.78 2.74
N ILE A 69 -0.68 -6.09 3.63
CA ILE A 69 -1.03 -4.75 4.11
C ILE A 69 0.08 -3.81 3.66
N THR A 70 -0.29 -2.72 2.99
CA THR A 70 0.61 -1.61 2.73
C THR A 70 0.14 -0.39 3.49
N ALA A 71 1.06 0.30 4.16
CA ALA A 71 0.79 1.51 4.91
C ALA A 71 1.73 2.62 4.47
N PHE A 72 1.20 3.73 3.97
CA PHE A 72 1.95 4.93 3.62
C PHE A 72 1.67 6.02 4.65
N ASN A 73 2.72 6.63 5.21
CA ASN A 73 2.64 7.74 6.17
C ASN A 73 4.04 8.39 6.32
N GLU A 74 4.12 9.71 6.38
CA GLU A 74 5.38 10.45 6.62
C GLU A 74 6.10 10.04 7.92
N ALA A 75 5.37 9.51 8.91
CA ALA A 75 5.90 9.01 10.18
C ALA A 75 6.84 7.81 10.03
N TRP A 76 6.84 7.14 8.87
CA TRP A 76 7.86 6.13 8.54
C TRP A 76 9.28 6.72 8.50
N GLY A 77 9.44 8.03 8.27
CA GLY A 77 10.75 8.69 8.24
C GLY A 77 11.60 8.23 7.05
N ASP A 78 12.87 7.96 7.29
CA ASP A 78 13.88 7.66 6.27
C ASP A 78 13.88 6.17 5.84
N ILE A 79 12.72 5.63 5.46
CA ILE A 79 12.62 4.29 4.87
C ILE A 79 13.34 4.26 3.51
N GLU A 80 14.10 3.22 3.24
CA GLU A 80 14.78 2.96 1.98
C GLU A 80 13.94 1.99 1.14
N GLU A 81 13.73 2.31 -0.14
CA GLU A 81 12.97 1.46 -1.05
C GLU A 81 13.63 0.09 -1.21
N GLY A 82 12.85 -0.97 -0.97
CA GLY A 82 13.30 -2.35 -1.05
C GLY A 82 14.08 -2.88 0.16
N ALA A 83 14.45 -2.03 1.12
CA ALA A 83 15.04 -2.47 2.38
C ALA A 83 13.97 -3.13 3.27
N THR A 84 14.42 -3.99 4.20
CA THR A 84 13.53 -4.70 5.12
C THR A 84 13.65 -4.14 6.53
N TYR A 85 12.52 -4.02 7.21
CA TYR A 85 12.42 -3.44 8.54
C TYR A 85 11.64 -4.37 9.47
N ASP A 86 12.17 -4.57 10.68
CA ASP A 86 11.41 -5.18 11.75
C ASP A 86 10.33 -4.20 12.20
N ILE A 87 9.11 -4.71 12.31
CA ILE A 87 7.94 -3.94 12.72
C ILE A 87 7.12 -4.75 13.72
N SER A 88 6.24 -4.06 14.43
CA SER A 88 5.21 -4.72 15.24
C SER A 88 3.86 -4.05 15.01
N PHE A 89 2.81 -4.83 15.22
CA PHE A 89 1.43 -4.40 15.06
C PHE A 89 0.65 -4.74 16.33
N ASP A 90 -0.25 -3.84 16.71
CA ASP A 90 -1.26 -4.08 17.73
C ASP A 90 -2.65 -4.09 17.07
N LEU A 91 -3.35 -5.22 17.15
CA LEU A 91 -4.73 -5.40 16.69
C LEU A 91 -5.64 -5.60 17.90
N ASP A 92 -6.38 -4.55 18.28
CA ASP A 92 -7.18 -4.48 19.51
C ASP A 92 -6.47 -5.04 20.77
N GLY A 93 -5.20 -4.71 20.96
CA GLY A 93 -4.38 -5.15 22.09
C GLY A 93 -3.68 -6.51 21.90
N GLN A 94 -3.87 -7.18 20.76
CA GLN A 94 -3.09 -8.36 20.39
C GLN A 94 -1.88 -7.96 19.56
N GLN A 95 -0.68 -8.29 20.06
CA GLN A 95 0.56 -7.89 19.43
C GLN A 95 1.11 -8.98 18.50
N TYR A 96 1.60 -8.57 17.33
CA TYR A 96 2.28 -9.41 16.36
C TYR A 96 3.58 -8.72 15.93
N ASP A 97 4.56 -9.52 15.54
CA ASP A 97 5.82 -9.05 14.97
C ASP A 97 5.87 -9.45 13.49
N GLY A 98 6.53 -8.63 12.68
CA GLY A 98 6.63 -8.88 11.25
C GLY A 98 7.83 -8.19 10.61
N VAL A 99 8.03 -8.50 9.34
CA VAL A 99 9.04 -7.84 8.50
C VAL A 99 8.29 -7.11 7.40
N ALA A 100 8.56 -5.83 7.26
CA ALA A 100 8.02 -5.00 6.18
C ALA A 100 9.11 -4.64 5.18
N LYS A 101 8.72 -4.41 3.94
CA LYS A 101 9.59 -3.93 2.86
C LYS A 101 9.29 -2.47 2.56
N GLY A 102 10.32 -1.62 2.56
CA GLY A 102 10.16 -0.20 2.25
C GLY A 102 9.68 0.05 0.83
N ILE A 103 8.72 0.94 0.69
CA ILE A 103 8.10 1.34 -0.58
C ILE A 103 7.75 2.84 -0.53
N TYR A 104 7.49 3.45 -1.69
CA TYR A 104 7.02 4.83 -1.80
C TYR A 104 5.79 4.91 -2.68
N LEU A 105 4.88 5.82 -2.31
CA LEU A 105 3.74 6.21 -3.16
C LEU A 105 3.73 7.73 -3.29
N ASN A 106 4.05 8.24 -4.49
CA ASN A 106 4.11 9.68 -4.77
C ASN A 106 4.95 10.45 -3.72
N ASP A 107 6.18 9.98 -3.49
CA ASP A 107 7.14 10.51 -2.52
C ASP A 107 6.76 10.33 -1.04
N VAL A 108 5.59 9.74 -0.73
CA VAL A 108 5.23 9.38 0.65
C VAL A 108 5.85 8.02 1.00
N PRO A 109 6.64 7.92 2.08
CA PRO A 109 7.22 6.66 2.50
C PRO A 109 6.13 5.70 3.01
N GLY A 110 6.35 4.42 2.79
CA GLY A 110 5.50 3.37 3.25
C GLY A 110 6.24 2.06 3.44
N ALA A 111 5.52 1.09 3.99
CA ALA A 111 6.02 -0.26 4.09
C ALA A 111 4.95 -1.26 3.68
N ASP A 112 5.40 -2.30 2.98
CA ASP A 112 4.57 -3.40 2.50
C ASP A 112 4.83 -4.66 3.31
N ILE A 113 3.76 -5.30 3.75
CA ILE A 113 3.78 -6.39 4.73
C ILE A 113 3.03 -7.56 4.12
N TYR A 114 3.77 -8.55 3.66
CA TYR A 114 3.21 -9.78 3.11
C TYR A 114 2.89 -10.77 4.22
N PHE A 115 1.79 -11.48 4.07
CA PHE A 115 1.40 -12.59 4.93
C PHE A 115 0.72 -13.70 4.12
N ASP A 116 0.96 -14.92 4.55
CA ASP A 116 0.34 -16.14 4.03
C ASP A 116 -0.57 -16.81 5.08
N ASN A 117 -0.64 -16.25 6.28
CA ASN A 117 -1.46 -16.77 7.37
C ASN A 117 -2.91 -16.28 7.23
N PRO A 118 -3.87 -17.19 6.94
CA PRO A 118 -5.28 -16.82 6.82
C PRO A 118 -5.85 -16.31 8.15
N ASP A 119 -5.36 -16.79 9.30
CA ASP A 119 -5.84 -16.35 10.61
C ASP A 119 -5.54 -14.85 10.83
N PHE A 120 -4.40 -14.37 10.31
CA PHE A 120 -4.05 -12.95 10.39
C PHE A 120 -4.97 -12.08 9.53
N LEU A 121 -5.36 -12.56 8.33
CA LEU A 121 -6.35 -11.87 7.50
C LEU A 121 -7.72 -11.79 8.21
N PHE A 122 -8.14 -12.87 8.88
CA PHE A 122 -9.37 -12.88 9.68
C PHE A 122 -9.28 -11.93 10.87
N ASP A 123 -8.15 -11.89 11.56
CA ASP A 123 -7.93 -10.93 12.65
C ASP A 123 -8.06 -9.48 12.13
N ILE A 124 -7.43 -9.14 11.00
CA ILE A 124 -7.60 -7.81 10.39
C ILE A 124 -9.05 -7.52 10.02
N ALA A 125 -9.79 -8.53 9.56
CA ALA A 125 -11.19 -8.39 9.18
C ALA A 125 -12.12 -8.15 10.38
N GLU A 126 -11.88 -8.82 11.50
CA GLU A 126 -12.78 -8.84 12.67
C GLU A 126 -12.46 -7.79 13.75
N LYS A 127 -11.24 -7.26 13.76
CA LYS A 127 -10.76 -6.28 14.75
C LYS A 127 -11.15 -4.85 14.36
N TYR A 128 -11.08 -3.95 15.32
CA TYR A 128 -11.54 -2.57 15.15
C TYR A 128 -10.42 -1.56 15.03
N THR A 129 -9.23 -1.87 15.54
CA THR A 129 -8.09 -0.97 15.53
C THR A 129 -6.82 -1.69 15.11
N LEU A 130 -6.02 -1.02 14.29
CA LEU A 130 -4.65 -1.43 13.95
C LEU A 130 -3.71 -0.28 14.29
N THR A 131 -2.74 -0.55 15.15
CA THR A 131 -1.61 0.36 15.39
C THR A 131 -0.33 -0.27 14.88
N LEU A 132 0.42 0.46 14.06
CA LEU A 132 1.69 0.00 13.51
C LEU A 132 2.84 0.73 14.20
N TYR A 133 3.87 -0.03 14.56
CA TYR A 133 5.09 0.49 15.18
C TYR A 133 6.34 0.16 14.38
N HIS A 134 7.26 1.12 14.33
CA HIS A 134 8.59 0.98 13.74
C HIS A 134 9.62 1.76 14.59
N ASP A 135 10.81 1.18 14.79
CA ASP A 135 11.89 1.77 15.61
C ASP A 135 11.45 2.26 17.00
N GLY A 136 10.50 1.54 17.62
CA GLY A 136 9.93 1.87 18.93
C GLY A 136 8.98 3.09 18.93
N GLY A 137 8.67 3.66 17.77
CA GLY A 137 7.68 4.72 17.58
C GLY A 137 6.39 4.21 16.93
N GLU A 138 5.27 4.85 17.23
CA GLU A 138 4.01 4.67 16.51
C GLU A 138 4.09 5.35 15.14
N VAL A 139 3.81 4.60 14.09
CA VAL A 139 3.78 5.10 12.71
C VAL A 139 2.36 5.56 12.36
N MET A 140 1.36 4.75 12.69
CA MET A 140 -0.04 5.06 12.44
C MET A 140 -0.95 4.26 13.37
N ALA A 141 -2.15 4.79 13.60
CA ALA A 141 -3.25 4.11 14.28
C ALA A 141 -4.53 4.36 13.49
N ILE A 142 -5.16 3.28 13.00
CA ILE A 142 -6.34 3.35 12.13
C ILE A 142 -7.52 2.56 12.69
N ASP A 143 -8.72 3.00 12.31
CA ASP A 143 -9.96 2.26 12.54
C ASP A 143 -10.17 1.25 11.41
N LEU A 144 -10.37 -0.01 11.78
CA LEU A 144 -10.66 -1.14 10.89
C LEU A 144 -12.18 -1.37 10.74
N GLY A 145 -13.00 -0.39 11.14
CA GLY A 145 -14.44 -0.47 10.98
C GLY A 145 -14.84 -0.77 9.53
N GLY A 146 -15.66 -1.80 9.36
CA GLY A 146 -16.13 -2.20 8.04
C GLY A 146 -15.11 -2.96 7.18
N THR A 147 -13.89 -3.22 7.67
CA THR A 147 -12.88 -4.02 6.96
C THR A 147 -13.40 -5.40 6.58
N TYR A 148 -14.18 -6.07 7.44
CA TYR A 148 -14.84 -7.33 7.08
C TYR A 148 -15.65 -7.24 5.78
N VAL A 149 -16.53 -6.23 5.69
CA VAL A 149 -17.39 -6.00 4.51
C VAL A 149 -16.55 -5.59 3.30
N GLY A 150 -15.49 -4.81 3.52
CA GLY A 150 -14.52 -4.47 2.49
C GLY A 150 -13.82 -5.70 1.91
N LEU A 151 -13.34 -6.60 2.77
CA LEU A 151 -12.67 -7.83 2.36
C LEU A 151 -13.63 -8.84 1.71
N GLU A 152 -14.89 -8.91 2.13
CA GLU A 152 -15.91 -9.68 1.37
C GLU A 152 -16.04 -9.17 -0.06
N ALA A 153 -16.02 -7.85 -0.27
CA ALA A 153 -16.04 -7.26 -1.61
C ALA A 153 -14.74 -7.52 -2.39
N VAL A 154 -13.59 -7.55 -1.71
CA VAL A 154 -12.32 -7.98 -2.33
C VAL A 154 -12.42 -9.42 -2.81
N ILE A 155 -12.97 -10.35 -2.03
CA ILE A 155 -13.17 -11.74 -2.48
C ILE A 155 -14.09 -11.79 -3.70
N ALA A 156 -15.20 -11.04 -3.71
CA ALA A 156 -16.07 -10.97 -4.88
C ALA A 156 -15.36 -10.41 -6.12
N CYS A 157 -14.52 -9.38 -5.94
CA CYS A 157 -13.67 -8.83 -6.99
C CYS A 157 -12.65 -9.88 -7.49
N GLN A 158 -11.99 -10.61 -6.59
CA GLN A 158 -11.03 -11.67 -6.95
C GLN A 158 -11.69 -12.75 -7.80
N ASP A 159 -12.90 -13.19 -7.45
CA ASP A 159 -13.66 -14.19 -8.21
C ASP A 159 -13.97 -13.75 -9.65
N GLU A 160 -14.14 -12.44 -9.88
CA GLU A 160 -14.34 -11.88 -11.22
C GLU A 160 -13.05 -11.85 -12.04
N MET A 161 -11.88 -11.74 -11.40
CA MET A 161 -10.56 -11.68 -12.04
C MET A 161 -9.98 -13.07 -12.39
N GLY A 162 -10.63 -14.15 -11.94
CA GLY A 162 -10.33 -15.55 -12.27
C GLY A 162 -9.15 -16.15 -11.52
#